data_AF-A0A256ZKW4-F1
#
_entry.id   AF-A0A256ZKW4-F1
#
_cell.length_a   1.000
_cell.length_b   1.000
_cell.length_c   1.000
_cell.angle_alpha   90.00
_cell.angle_beta   90.00
_cell.angle_gamma   90.00
#
_symmetry.space_group_name_H-M   'P 1'
#
loop_
_entity.id
_entity.type
_entity.pdbx_description
1 polymer ?
#
loop_
_entity_poly.entity_id
_entity_poly.type
_entity_poly.pdbx_seq_one_letter_code
_entity_poly.pdbx_strand_id
1 'polypeptide(L)'
;MRGRKGTSYWSEFERTLDEGVKALELCAKEGIPIVGFVKRPEGCSVAKKLVKAGMLPRPIRDTVALKWMKAGTYTSLMRYIRRTAQPGKMEVPSRMAEEYLNRAVQMGVDETVVSIEFTYINTGYSFPYKVEIPAPFTDRLEEIMALLLALRASRSIPFPIYVADSLTKMTNVTRDLFMLSLRTRLAEEVRKGRLSDEDVEMFLPRHGESYGLTEEEGQFSARPGPGRSKRR
;
A
#
# COMPACT_ATOMS: atom_id res chain seq x y z
N MET A 1 -19.68 14.04 3.00
CA MET A 1 -19.94 13.35 1.72
C MET A 1 -18.63 13.19 0.95
N ARG A 2 -17.82 12.15 1.23
CA ARG A 2 -16.57 11.90 0.47
C ARG A 2 -16.83 10.89 -0.65
N GLY A 3 -16.19 11.07 -1.82
CA GLY A 3 -16.25 10.12 -2.94
C GLY A 3 -17.45 10.25 -3.89
N ARG A 4 -18.15 11.39 -3.92
CA ARG A 4 -19.19 11.66 -4.93
C ARG A 4 -18.58 12.38 -6.15
N LYS A 5 -19.06 12.03 -7.35
CA LYS A 5 -18.72 12.73 -8.60
C LYS A 5 -18.99 14.24 -8.44
N GLY A 6 -18.08 15.06 -8.98
CA GLY A 6 -18.18 16.53 -8.92
C GLY A 6 -17.59 17.19 -7.66
N THR A 7 -16.89 16.43 -6.80
CA THR A 7 -16.11 17.00 -5.67
C THR A 7 -14.63 17.13 -6.05
N SER A 8 -13.88 18.02 -5.38
CA SER A 8 -12.43 18.17 -5.61
C SER A 8 -11.67 16.86 -5.43
N TYR A 9 -12.04 16.08 -4.41
CA TYR A 9 -11.51 14.73 -4.21
C TYR A 9 -11.75 13.80 -5.41
N TRP A 10 -12.92 13.91 -6.04
CA TRP A 10 -13.23 13.10 -7.22
C TRP A 10 -12.40 13.52 -8.43
N SER A 11 -12.18 14.82 -8.64
CA SER A 11 -11.29 15.29 -9.69
C SER A 11 -9.83 14.85 -9.48
N GLU A 12 -9.36 14.82 -8.23
CA GLU A 12 -8.02 14.27 -7.91
C GLU A 12 -7.96 12.76 -8.16
N PHE A 13 -9.04 12.04 -7.83
CA PHE A 13 -9.16 10.63 -8.12
C PHE A 13 -9.13 10.35 -9.64
N GLU A 14 -9.92 11.08 -10.43
CA GLU A 14 -9.91 10.96 -11.90
C GLU A 14 -8.54 11.29 -12.47
N ARG A 15 -7.91 12.39 -12.04
CA ARG A 15 -6.54 12.73 -12.44
C ARG A 15 -5.54 11.62 -12.09
N THR A 16 -5.70 10.99 -10.93
CA THR A 16 -4.84 9.87 -10.52
C THR A 16 -5.05 8.66 -11.43
N LEU A 17 -6.28 8.37 -11.85
CA LEU A 17 -6.55 7.33 -12.84
C LEU A 17 -5.89 7.64 -14.18
N ASP A 18 -5.94 8.89 -14.65
CA ASP A 18 -5.30 9.32 -15.92
C ASP A 18 -3.81 9.04 -15.90
N GLU A 19 -3.14 9.49 -14.84
CA GLU A 19 -1.70 9.28 -14.68
C GLU A 19 -1.38 7.79 -14.51
N GLY A 20 -2.24 7.03 -13.83
CA GLY A 20 -2.11 5.57 -13.74
C GLY A 20 -2.20 4.87 -15.10
N VAL A 21 -3.17 5.24 -15.94
CA VAL A 21 -3.31 4.70 -17.30
C VAL A 21 -2.09 5.05 -18.15
N LYS A 22 -1.64 6.32 -18.13
CA LYS A 22 -0.44 6.76 -18.86
C LYS A 22 0.82 6.02 -18.41
N ALA A 23 0.97 5.80 -17.11
CA ALA A 23 2.13 5.09 -16.57
C ALA A 23 2.14 3.62 -17.02
N LEU A 24 0.99 2.94 -16.98
CA LEU A 24 0.86 1.56 -17.46
C LEU A 24 1.11 1.46 -18.97
N GLU A 25 0.60 2.41 -19.75
CA GLU A 25 0.84 2.51 -21.19
C GLU A 25 2.32 2.73 -21.52
N LEU A 26 2.97 3.67 -20.84
CA LEU A 26 4.40 3.91 -21.00
C LEU A 26 5.20 2.64 -20.70
N CYS A 27 4.92 1.97 -19.58
CA CYS A 27 5.63 0.75 -19.22
C CYS A 27 5.39 -0.38 -20.21
N ALA A 28 4.16 -0.56 -20.71
CA ALA A 28 3.86 -1.53 -21.74
C ALA A 28 4.63 -1.24 -23.03
N LYS A 29 4.68 0.03 -23.46
CA LYS A 29 5.39 0.47 -24.66
C LYS A 29 6.90 0.28 -24.56
N GLU A 30 7.49 0.62 -23.42
CA GLU A 30 8.94 0.50 -23.18
C GLU A 30 9.36 -0.92 -22.75
N GLY A 31 8.41 -1.85 -22.62
CA GLY A 31 8.70 -3.23 -22.21
C GLY A 31 9.22 -3.36 -20.77
N ILE A 32 8.84 -2.42 -19.89
CA ILE A 32 9.27 -2.36 -18.48
C ILE A 32 8.21 -3.03 -17.60
N PRO A 33 8.47 -4.23 -17.04
CA PRO A 33 7.50 -4.92 -16.22
C PRO A 33 7.22 -4.17 -14.92
N ILE A 34 5.94 -3.91 -14.65
CA ILE A 34 5.47 -3.47 -13.34
C ILE A 34 4.86 -4.65 -12.60
N VAL A 35 5.22 -4.81 -11.33
CA VAL A 35 4.71 -5.89 -10.47
C VAL A 35 4.21 -5.29 -9.16
N GLY A 36 2.93 -5.49 -8.87
CA GLY A 36 2.34 -5.21 -7.56
C GLY A 36 2.61 -6.36 -6.60
N PHE A 37 3.10 -6.08 -5.39
CA PHE A 37 3.36 -7.09 -4.36
C PHE A 37 2.63 -6.72 -3.06
N VAL A 38 1.71 -7.56 -2.62
CA VAL A 38 0.77 -7.24 -1.54
C VAL A 38 0.89 -8.25 -0.40
N LYS A 39 1.32 -7.75 0.77
CA LYS A 39 1.57 -8.55 1.97
C LYS A 39 0.30 -9.07 2.65
N ARG A 40 -0.75 -8.25 2.68
CA ARG A 40 -1.99 -8.49 3.44
C ARG A 40 -3.21 -8.11 2.60
N PRO A 41 -3.47 -8.83 1.50
CA PRO A 41 -4.67 -8.56 0.71
C PRO A 41 -5.91 -8.92 1.54
N GLU A 42 -6.90 -8.05 1.50
CA GLU A 42 -8.22 -8.27 2.14
C GLU A 42 -9.19 -9.02 1.22
N GLY A 43 -8.75 -9.35 0.01
CA GLY A 43 -9.51 -10.14 -0.97
C GLY A 43 -9.98 -11.48 -0.41
N CYS A 44 -11.18 -11.87 -0.84
CA CYS A 44 -11.81 -13.16 -0.56
C CYS A 44 -12.25 -13.85 -1.87
N SER A 45 -11.61 -13.50 -2.98
CA SER A 45 -12.03 -13.92 -4.32
C SER A 45 -11.78 -15.40 -4.54
N VAL A 46 -10.66 -15.92 -4.05
CA VAL A 46 -10.33 -17.35 -4.07
C VAL A 46 -11.23 -18.10 -3.11
N ALA A 47 -11.37 -17.61 -1.87
CA ALA A 47 -12.20 -18.24 -0.85
C ALA A 47 -13.67 -18.35 -1.29
N LYS A 48 -14.22 -17.32 -1.94
CA LYS A 48 -15.58 -17.37 -2.52
C LYS A 48 -15.72 -18.48 -3.56
N LYS A 49 -14.71 -18.70 -4.40
CA LYS A 49 -14.71 -19.79 -5.38
C LYS A 49 -14.63 -21.16 -4.68
N LEU A 50 -13.84 -21.29 -3.62
CA LEU A 50 -13.76 -22.53 -2.81
C LEU A 50 -15.07 -22.85 -2.07
N VAL A 51 -15.79 -21.83 -1.58
CA VAL A 51 -17.13 -22.02 -0.97
C VAL A 51 -18.12 -22.53 -2.01
N LYS A 52 -18.14 -21.94 -3.21
CA LYS A 52 -19.00 -22.41 -4.30
C LYS A 52 -18.70 -23.86 -4.71
N ALA A 53 -17.44 -24.29 -4.56
CA ALA A 53 -17.01 -25.66 -4.79
C ALA A 53 -17.26 -26.61 -3.59
N GLY A 54 -17.87 -26.13 -2.50
CA GLY A 54 -18.16 -26.93 -1.29
C GLY A 54 -16.93 -27.23 -0.42
N MET A 55 -15.77 -26.65 -0.71
CA MET A 55 -14.51 -26.91 0.01
C MET A 55 -14.38 -26.08 1.29
N LEU A 56 -15.14 -24.99 1.41
CA LEU A 56 -15.17 -24.12 2.59
C LEU A 56 -16.61 -23.80 2.99
N PRO A 57 -16.93 -23.75 4.29
CA PRO A 57 -18.29 -23.48 4.75
C PRO A 57 -18.70 -22.01 4.61
N ARG A 58 -17.73 -21.08 4.60
CA ARG A 58 -17.96 -19.64 4.46
C ARG A 58 -16.73 -18.95 3.86
N PRO A 59 -16.89 -17.78 3.21
CA PRO A 59 -15.76 -17.05 2.68
C PRO A 59 -14.90 -16.51 3.81
N ILE A 60 -13.59 -16.71 3.68
CA ILE A 60 -12.54 -16.17 4.54
C ILE A 60 -11.56 -15.35 3.68
N ARG A 61 -10.56 -14.72 4.29
CA ARG A 61 -9.50 -14.04 3.53
C ARG A 61 -8.72 -15.04 2.68
N ASP A 62 -8.37 -14.65 1.46
CA ASP A 62 -7.65 -15.50 0.52
C ASP A 62 -6.31 -16.00 1.10
N THR A 63 -5.61 -15.15 1.85
CA THR A 63 -4.37 -15.55 2.55
C THR A 63 -4.58 -16.68 3.55
N VAL A 64 -5.73 -16.74 4.20
CA VAL A 64 -6.06 -17.80 5.16
C VAL A 64 -6.51 -19.06 4.41
N ALA A 65 -7.34 -18.91 3.37
CA ALA A 65 -7.76 -20.02 2.53
C ALA A 65 -6.58 -20.74 1.86
N LEU A 66 -5.55 -19.97 1.50
CA LEU A 66 -4.36 -20.44 0.81
C LEU A 66 -3.15 -20.69 1.74
N LYS A 67 -3.35 -20.71 3.07
CA LYS A 67 -2.28 -20.92 4.05
C LYS A 67 -1.47 -22.21 3.80
N TRP A 68 -2.13 -23.24 3.25
CA TRP A 68 -1.55 -24.56 3.03
C TRP A 68 -0.84 -24.73 1.68
N MET A 69 -0.68 -23.65 0.91
CA MET A 69 0.13 -23.68 -0.31
C MET A 69 1.55 -24.15 0.02
N LYS A 70 2.14 -25.00 -0.83
CA LYS A 70 3.54 -25.42 -0.70
C LYS A 70 4.46 -24.23 -0.94
N ALA A 71 5.54 -24.10 -0.17
CA ALA A 71 6.56 -23.08 -0.43
C ALA A 71 7.15 -23.24 -1.84
N GLY A 72 7.36 -22.11 -2.52
CA GLY A 72 7.85 -22.06 -3.89
C GLY A 72 6.78 -22.27 -4.96
N THR A 73 5.50 -22.42 -4.59
CA THR A 73 4.40 -22.53 -5.57
C THR A 73 3.57 -21.25 -5.63
N TYR A 74 2.92 -21.07 -6.77
CA TYR A 74 1.97 -19.99 -6.99
C TYR A 74 0.69 -20.52 -7.64
N THR A 75 -0.43 -19.79 -7.50
CA THR A 75 -1.73 -20.19 -8.06
C THR A 75 -1.83 -19.86 -9.56
N SER A 76 -2.81 -20.43 -10.26
CA SER A 76 -3.15 -19.97 -11.60
C SER A 76 -3.56 -18.49 -11.60
N LEU A 77 -3.26 -17.78 -12.70
CA LEU A 77 -3.61 -16.36 -12.87
C LEU A 77 -5.12 -16.16 -12.85
N MET A 78 -5.54 -15.14 -12.10
CA MET A 78 -6.91 -14.65 -12.07
C MET A 78 -6.93 -13.23 -12.63
N ARG A 79 -7.95 -12.89 -13.42
CA ARG A 79 -8.06 -11.59 -14.06
C ARG A 79 -9.08 -10.72 -13.35
N TYR A 80 -8.72 -9.47 -13.08
CA TYR A 80 -9.70 -8.47 -12.69
C TYR A 80 -10.51 -8.00 -13.89
N ILE A 81 -11.83 -8.01 -13.73
CA ILE A 81 -12.76 -7.60 -14.78
C ILE A 81 -13.73 -6.54 -14.28
N ARG A 82 -14.43 -5.90 -15.21
CA ARG A 82 -15.60 -5.05 -14.92
C ARG A 82 -16.61 -5.81 -14.08
N ARG A 83 -17.39 -5.10 -13.26
CA ARG A 83 -18.44 -5.74 -12.47
C ARG A 83 -19.48 -6.39 -13.38
N THR A 84 -19.68 -7.68 -13.18
CA THR A 84 -20.65 -8.50 -13.93
C THR A 84 -21.34 -9.49 -12.99
N ALA A 85 -22.57 -9.87 -13.33
CA ALA A 85 -23.34 -10.86 -12.58
C ALA A 85 -22.80 -12.29 -12.77
N GLN A 86 -22.16 -12.58 -13.91
CA GLN A 86 -21.69 -13.91 -14.27
C GLN A 86 -20.21 -13.86 -14.69
N PRO A 87 -19.27 -13.79 -13.72
CA PRO A 87 -17.85 -13.87 -14.02
C PRO A 87 -17.44 -15.30 -14.37
N GLY A 88 -16.48 -15.43 -15.27
CA GLY A 88 -15.82 -16.68 -15.60
C GLY A 88 -15.04 -17.31 -14.44
N LYS A 89 -14.54 -18.54 -14.66
CA LYS A 89 -13.88 -19.34 -13.61
C LYS A 89 -12.67 -18.64 -13.00
N MET A 90 -11.86 -17.96 -13.79
CA MET A 90 -10.66 -17.24 -13.34
C MET A 90 -10.85 -15.72 -13.27
N GLU A 91 -12.08 -15.25 -13.44
CA GLU A 91 -12.38 -13.82 -13.44
C GLU A 91 -12.86 -13.35 -12.07
N VAL A 92 -12.51 -12.10 -11.75
CA VAL A 92 -12.82 -11.47 -10.48
C VAL A 92 -13.34 -10.05 -10.73
N PRO A 93 -14.66 -9.83 -10.58
CA PRO A 93 -15.26 -8.50 -10.62
C PRO A 93 -14.60 -7.53 -9.63
N SER A 94 -14.16 -6.37 -10.12
CA SER A 94 -13.58 -5.31 -9.29
C SER A 94 -14.07 -3.94 -9.72
N ARG A 95 -14.47 -3.11 -8.76
CA ARG A 95 -14.84 -1.71 -9.02
C ARG A 95 -13.65 -0.92 -9.55
N MET A 96 -12.46 -1.09 -8.99
CA MET A 96 -11.27 -0.38 -9.46
C MET A 96 -10.89 -0.80 -10.88
N ALA A 97 -11.01 -2.07 -11.21
CA ALA A 97 -10.75 -2.53 -12.58
C ALA A 97 -11.75 -1.92 -13.57
N GLU A 98 -13.03 -1.81 -13.18
CA GLU A 98 -14.03 -1.11 -13.98
C GLU A 98 -13.66 0.35 -14.24
N GLU A 99 -13.21 1.10 -13.23
CA GLU A 99 -12.79 2.49 -13.40
C GLU A 99 -11.58 2.60 -14.35
N TYR A 100 -10.54 1.77 -14.17
CA TYR A 100 -9.35 1.79 -15.05
C TYR A 100 -9.67 1.38 -16.49
N LEU A 101 -10.46 0.32 -16.69
CA LEU A 101 -10.85 -0.15 -18.03
C LEU A 101 -11.71 0.90 -18.75
N ASN A 102 -12.67 1.50 -18.05
CA ASN A 102 -13.48 2.58 -18.62
C ASN A 102 -12.63 3.81 -18.94
N ARG A 103 -11.64 4.12 -18.10
CA ARG A 103 -10.76 5.27 -18.33
C ARG A 103 -9.82 5.06 -19.49
N ALA A 104 -9.27 3.86 -19.67
CA ALA A 104 -8.47 3.49 -20.84
C ALA A 104 -9.24 3.70 -22.15
N VAL A 105 -10.50 3.23 -22.22
CA VAL A 105 -11.37 3.44 -23.39
C VAL A 105 -11.58 4.93 -23.67
N GLN A 106 -11.82 5.75 -22.63
CA GLN A 106 -11.99 7.19 -22.80
C GLN A 106 -10.72 7.90 -23.31
N MET A 107 -9.54 7.35 -22.98
CA MET A 107 -8.25 7.88 -23.38
C MET A 107 -7.73 7.31 -24.70
N GLY A 108 -8.44 6.35 -25.30
CA GLY A 108 -8.01 5.67 -26.53
C GLY A 108 -6.87 4.66 -26.31
N VAL A 109 -6.66 4.22 -25.07
CA VAL A 109 -5.65 3.22 -24.71
C VAL A 109 -6.28 1.83 -24.73
N ASP A 110 -5.55 0.84 -25.25
CA ASP A 110 -5.99 -0.56 -25.25
C ASP A 110 -6.25 -1.05 -23.81
N GLU A 111 -7.41 -1.65 -23.58
CA GLU A 111 -7.79 -2.21 -22.28
C GLU A 111 -6.81 -3.26 -21.78
N THR A 112 -6.14 -3.98 -22.67
CA THR A 112 -5.13 -4.98 -22.32
C THR A 112 -3.99 -4.36 -21.50
N VAL A 113 -3.59 -3.12 -21.81
CA VAL A 113 -2.52 -2.39 -21.10
C VAL A 113 -2.83 -2.20 -19.62
N VAL A 114 -4.09 -1.89 -19.31
CA VAL A 114 -4.53 -1.59 -17.93
C VAL A 114 -5.18 -2.80 -17.24
N SER A 115 -5.33 -3.91 -17.95
CA SER A 115 -5.89 -5.14 -17.42
C SER A 115 -4.90 -5.76 -16.43
N ILE A 116 -5.32 -5.91 -15.18
CA ILE A 116 -4.49 -6.50 -14.13
C ILE A 116 -4.89 -7.96 -13.91
N GLU A 117 -3.90 -8.84 -14.02
CA GLU A 117 -3.98 -10.22 -13.56
C GLU A 117 -3.28 -10.36 -12.21
N PHE A 118 -3.68 -11.35 -11.43
CA PHE A 118 -3.07 -11.58 -10.13
C PHE A 118 -2.98 -13.06 -9.81
N THR A 119 -2.02 -13.37 -8.95
CA THR A 119 -1.82 -14.70 -8.39
C THR A 119 -1.41 -14.59 -6.93
N TYR A 120 -1.44 -15.70 -6.22
CA TYR A 120 -0.85 -15.84 -4.90
C TYR A 120 0.41 -16.69 -5.01
N ILE A 121 1.49 -16.25 -4.36
CA ILE A 121 2.75 -16.98 -4.25
C ILE A 121 3.05 -17.27 -2.78
N ASN A 122 3.45 -18.51 -2.48
CA ASN A 122 4.02 -18.82 -1.18
C ASN A 122 5.56 -18.77 -1.26
N THR A 123 6.16 -17.71 -0.72
CA THR A 123 7.61 -17.52 -0.68
C THR A 123 8.31 -18.25 0.49
N GLY A 124 7.59 -19.10 1.23
CA GLY A 124 8.05 -19.81 2.42
C GLY A 124 7.70 -19.13 3.74
N TYR A 125 6.86 -18.09 3.72
CA TYR A 125 6.28 -17.49 4.92
C TYR A 125 4.98 -18.21 5.31
N SER A 126 4.47 -17.99 6.53
CA SER A 126 3.25 -18.64 7.02
C SER A 126 1.98 -18.34 6.21
N PHE A 127 1.98 -17.28 5.41
CA PHE A 127 0.87 -16.88 4.55
C PHE A 127 1.39 -16.48 3.17
N PRO A 128 0.65 -16.77 2.09
CA PRO A 128 1.05 -16.38 0.75
C PRO A 128 0.89 -14.87 0.53
N TYR A 129 1.67 -14.35 -0.41
CA TYR A 129 1.61 -12.98 -0.90
C TYR A 129 0.84 -12.92 -2.20
N LYS A 130 0.14 -11.80 -2.44
CA LYS A 130 -0.53 -11.57 -3.71
C LYS A 130 0.39 -10.78 -4.61
N VAL A 131 0.49 -11.23 -5.86
CA VAL A 131 1.24 -10.58 -6.93
C VAL A 131 0.25 -10.12 -7.98
N GLU A 132 0.35 -8.87 -8.42
CA GLU A 132 -0.46 -8.25 -9.46
C GLU A 132 0.45 -7.89 -10.65
N ILE A 133 0.03 -8.25 -11.85
CA ILE A 133 0.82 -8.11 -13.07
C ILE A 133 -0.11 -7.58 -14.16
N PRO A 134 0.23 -6.47 -14.83
CA PRO A 134 -0.47 -6.03 -16.02
C PRO A 134 -0.41 -7.10 -17.12
N ALA A 135 -1.50 -7.27 -17.87
CA ALA A 135 -1.61 -8.31 -18.90
C ALA A 135 -0.45 -8.34 -19.92
N PRO A 136 0.15 -7.21 -20.36
CA PRO A 136 1.28 -7.21 -21.27
C PRO A 136 2.53 -7.95 -20.78
N PHE A 137 2.63 -8.25 -19.48
CA PHE A 137 3.80 -8.91 -18.88
C PHE A 137 3.51 -10.31 -18.35
N THR A 138 2.34 -10.87 -18.69
CA THR A 138 1.93 -12.20 -18.22
C THR A 138 2.73 -13.34 -18.83
N ASP A 139 3.32 -13.12 -20.01
CA ASP A 139 4.28 -14.02 -20.66
C ASP A 139 5.58 -14.17 -19.85
N ARG A 140 5.93 -13.16 -19.04
CA ARG A 140 7.09 -13.16 -18.13
C ARG A 140 6.78 -13.67 -16.72
N LEU A 141 5.62 -14.29 -16.50
CA LEU A 141 5.18 -14.74 -15.18
C LEU A 141 6.25 -15.58 -14.46
N GLU A 142 6.79 -16.60 -15.12
CA GLU A 142 7.78 -17.51 -14.52
C GLU A 142 9.05 -16.78 -14.10
N GLU A 143 9.54 -15.86 -14.94
CA GLU A 143 10.71 -15.03 -14.63
C GLU A 143 10.43 -14.14 -13.42
N ILE A 144 9.28 -13.47 -13.39
CA ILE A 144 8.86 -12.62 -12.27
C ILE A 144 8.77 -13.43 -10.97
N MET A 145 8.14 -14.61 -11.00
CA MET A 145 8.02 -15.47 -9.82
C MET A 145 9.39 -15.97 -9.34
N ALA A 146 10.26 -16.36 -10.27
CA ALA A 146 11.63 -16.78 -9.95
C ALA A 146 12.42 -15.64 -9.27
N LEU A 147 12.32 -14.41 -9.77
CA LEU A 147 12.95 -13.24 -9.16
C LEU A 147 12.41 -12.95 -7.76
N LEU A 148 11.09 -12.99 -7.57
CA LEU A 148 10.46 -12.78 -6.25
C LEU A 148 10.91 -13.83 -5.23
N LEU A 149 11.10 -15.08 -5.66
CA LEU A 149 11.60 -16.16 -4.81
C LEU A 149 13.10 -16.06 -4.54
N ALA A 150 13.91 -15.73 -5.56
CA ALA A 150 15.36 -15.62 -5.44
C ALA A 150 15.76 -14.46 -4.52
N LEU A 151 15.03 -13.35 -4.59
CA LEU A 151 15.30 -12.15 -3.81
C LEU A 151 14.68 -12.18 -2.41
N ARG A 152 14.06 -13.28 -1.97
CA ARG A 152 13.41 -13.34 -0.65
C ARG A 152 14.40 -13.03 0.48
N ALA A 153 14.02 -12.12 1.37
CA ALA A 153 14.79 -11.71 2.54
C ALA A 153 13.99 -11.94 3.83
N SER A 154 13.95 -10.95 4.73
CA SER A 154 13.22 -11.04 5.99
C SER A 154 11.72 -11.26 5.76
N ARG A 155 11.14 -12.20 6.52
CA ARG A 155 9.74 -12.63 6.38
C ARG A 155 9.39 -13.10 4.97
N SER A 156 10.37 -13.53 4.18
CA SER A 156 10.21 -13.97 2.80
C SER A 156 9.62 -12.92 1.85
N ILE A 157 9.81 -11.63 2.18
CA ILE A 157 9.52 -10.50 1.29
C ILE A 157 10.76 -10.26 0.41
N PRO A 158 10.62 -9.99 -0.90
CA PRO A 158 11.75 -9.65 -1.76
C PRO A 158 12.58 -8.49 -1.21
N PHE A 159 13.91 -8.62 -1.26
CA PHE A 159 14.87 -7.71 -0.65
C PHE A 159 14.65 -6.24 -1.06
N PRO A 160 14.47 -5.89 -2.35
CA PRO A 160 14.21 -4.50 -2.73
C PRO A 160 12.96 -3.91 -2.07
N ILE A 161 11.90 -4.70 -1.95
CA ILE A 161 10.64 -4.29 -1.32
C ILE A 161 10.84 -4.12 0.19
N TYR A 162 11.54 -5.05 0.82
CA TYR A 162 11.84 -4.97 2.25
C TYR A 162 12.69 -3.73 2.60
N VAL A 163 13.71 -3.44 1.80
CA VAL A 163 14.57 -2.26 1.98
C VAL A 163 13.78 -0.98 1.75
N ALA A 164 12.96 -0.91 0.68
CA ALA A 164 12.12 0.24 0.42
C ALA A 164 11.12 0.51 1.56
N ASP A 165 10.42 -0.52 2.06
CA ASP A 165 9.54 -0.42 3.23
C ASP A 165 10.31 0.06 4.47
N SER A 166 11.49 -0.49 4.72
CA SER A 166 12.30 -0.11 5.88
C SER A 166 12.81 1.34 5.80
N LEU A 167 13.20 1.82 4.61
CA LEU A 167 13.76 3.16 4.42
C LEU A 167 12.68 4.25 4.40
N THR A 168 11.47 3.91 3.96
CA THR A 168 10.34 4.85 3.89
C THR A 168 9.52 4.89 5.18
N LYS A 169 9.76 3.95 6.11
CA LYS A 169 9.01 3.86 7.36
C LYS A 169 9.23 5.09 8.24
N MET A 170 8.23 5.96 8.29
CA MET A 170 8.18 7.01 9.31
C MET A 170 7.96 6.38 10.69
N THR A 171 8.95 6.47 11.55
CA THR A 171 8.81 6.07 12.95
C THR A 171 8.05 7.15 13.72
N ASN A 172 7.42 6.77 14.83
CA ASN A 172 6.80 7.76 15.74
C ASN A 172 7.82 8.82 16.16
N VAL A 173 9.06 8.43 16.44
CA VAL A 173 10.15 9.35 16.80
C VAL A 173 10.43 10.35 15.67
N THR A 174 10.57 9.88 14.42
CA THR A 174 10.82 10.75 13.26
C THR A 174 9.66 11.72 13.03
N ARG A 175 8.42 11.22 13.13
CA ARG A 175 7.21 12.04 13.02
C ARG A 175 7.17 13.09 14.12
N ASP A 176 7.38 12.69 15.36
CA ASP A 176 7.25 13.57 16.52
C ASP A 176 8.36 14.63 16.53
N LEU A 177 9.60 14.29 16.18
CA LEU A 177 10.68 15.27 15.97
C LEU A 177 10.37 16.28 14.86
N PHE A 178 9.84 15.82 13.72
CA PHE A 178 9.47 16.71 12.62
C PHE A 178 8.34 17.67 13.04
N MET A 179 7.33 17.15 13.74
CA MET A 179 6.22 17.94 14.23
C MET A 179 6.64 18.94 15.31
N LEU A 180 7.56 18.57 16.22
CA LEU A 180 8.14 19.48 17.19
C LEU A 180 8.92 20.61 16.49
N SER A 181 9.78 20.27 15.53
CA SER A 181 10.52 21.26 14.74
C SER A 181 9.58 22.22 13.99
N LEU A 182 8.52 21.68 13.39
CA LEU A 182 7.48 22.47 12.72
C LEU A 182 6.78 23.42 13.70
N ARG A 183 6.41 22.94 14.90
CA ARG A 183 5.80 23.77 15.95
C ARG A 183 6.72 24.88 16.42
N THR A 184 7.99 24.58 16.70
CA THR A 184 8.98 25.59 17.08
C THR A 184 9.10 26.65 15.99
N ARG A 185 9.14 26.24 14.71
CA ARG A 185 9.23 27.17 13.59
C ARG A 185 7.98 28.04 13.46
N LEU A 186 6.78 27.46 13.58
CA LEU A 186 5.53 28.22 13.55
C LEU A 186 5.46 29.24 14.69
N ALA A 187 5.86 28.86 15.92
CA ALA A 187 5.94 29.76 17.06
C ALA A 187 6.93 30.92 16.84
N GLU A 188 8.07 30.67 16.18
CA GLU A 188 8.99 31.75 15.79
C GLU A 188 8.36 32.72 14.77
N GLU A 189 7.62 32.21 13.79
CA GLU A 189 7.00 33.04 12.75
C GLU A 189 5.84 33.87 13.30
N VAL A 190 5.09 33.35 14.27
CA VAL A 190 4.13 34.12 15.08
C VAL A 190 4.84 35.21 15.87
N ARG A 191 5.94 34.87 16.57
CA ARG A 191 6.73 35.86 17.33
C ARG A 191 7.28 36.99 16.44
N LYS A 192 7.56 36.69 15.17
CA LYS A 192 8.00 37.66 14.16
C LYS A 192 6.84 38.43 13.51
N GLY A 193 5.59 38.17 13.92
CA GLY A 193 4.38 38.82 13.42
C GLY A 193 4.01 38.44 11.98
N ARG A 194 4.58 37.35 11.44
CA ARG A 194 4.32 36.90 10.06
C ARG A 194 3.18 35.90 9.93
N LEU A 195 2.81 35.27 11.04
CA LEU A 195 1.65 34.41 11.16
C LEU A 195 0.83 34.87 12.37
N SER A 196 -0.49 34.68 12.30
CA SER A 196 -1.37 34.81 13.45
C SER A 196 -1.43 33.50 14.24
N ASP A 197 -1.89 33.55 15.49
CA ASP A 197 -2.10 32.34 16.30
C ASP A 197 -3.15 31.41 15.67
N GLU A 198 -4.14 31.97 14.96
CA GLU A 198 -5.17 31.21 14.23
C GLU A 198 -4.60 30.44 13.03
N ASP A 199 -3.56 30.97 12.37
CA ASP A 199 -2.87 30.29 11.27
C ASP A 199 -2.15 29.02 11.74
N VAL A 200 -1.74 28.96 13.01
CA VAL A 200 -1.07 27.80 13.62
C VAL A 200 -2.05 26.64 13.82
N GLU A 201 -3.34 26.93 14.06
CA GLU A 201 -4.36 25.89 14.21
C GLU A 201 -4.52 25.04 12.95
N MET A 202 -4.21 25.60 11.77
CA MET A 202 -4.27 24.87 10.52
C MET A 202 -3.27 23.71 10.45
N PHE A 203 -2.19 23.76 11.23
CA PHE A 203 -1.10 22.78 11.28
C PHE A 203 -1.22 21.81 12.46
N LEU A 204 -2.24 21.96 13.31
CA LEU A 204 -2.55 20.99 14.36
C LEU A 204 -3.19 19.72 13.75
N PRO A 205 -3.02 18.54 14.37
CA PRO A 205 -3.56 17.30 13.85
C PRO A 205 -5.08 17.35 13.99
N ARG A 206 -5.79 17.43 12.86
CA ARG A 206 -7.22 17.76 12.83
C ARG A 206 -8.15 16.58 13.21
N HIS A 207 -7.59 15.41 13.54
CA HIS A 207 -8.33 14.15 13.61
C HIS A 207 -8.02 13.29 14.87
N GLY A 208 -7.92 13.92 16.04
CA GLY A 208 -7.83 13.19 17.33
C GLY A 208 -6.50 12.45 17.55
N GLU A 209 -5.48 12.78 16.75
CA GLU A 209 -4.13 12.27 16.90
C GLU A 209 -3.44 13.01 18.05
N SER A 210 -3.06 12.29 19.12
CA SER A 210 -2.26 12.85 20.20
C SER A 210 -0.78 12.89 19.80
N TYR A 211 -0.10 13.99 20.12
CA TYR A 211 1.35 14.07 20.03
C TYR A 211 1.97 13.10 21.03
N GLY A 212 2.89 12.24 20.57
CA GLY A 212 3.59 11.28 21.42
C GLY A 212 4.68 11.92 22.28
N LEU A 213 5.20 13.09 21.89
CA LEU A 213 6.15 13.89 22.64
C LEU A 213 5.49 15.23 23.01
N THR A 214 5.21 15.42 24.29
CA THR A 214 4.87 16.73 24.84
C THR A 214 6.16 17.48 25.17
N GLU A 215 6.16 18.82 25.14
CA GLU A 215 7.35 19.63 25.48
C GLU A 215 7.91 19.30 26.89
N GLU A 216 7.10 18.75 27.78
CA GLU A 216 7.49 18.26 29.10
C GLU A 216 8.48 17.07 29.04
N GLU A 217 8.38 16.21 28.02
CA GLU A 217 9.28 15.05 27.85
C GLU A 217 10.62 15.42 27.20
N GLY A 218 10.73 16.63 26.64
CA GLY A 218 11.96 17.18 26.06
C GLY A 218 12.90 17.81 27.10
N GLN A 219 12.47 17.96 28.36
CA GLN A 219 13.36 18.38 29.44
C GLN A 219 14.18 17.17 29.91
N PHE A 220 15.36 16.99 29.30
CA PHE A 220 16.43 16.24 29.95
C PHE A 220 16.68 16.87 31.31
N SER A 221 16.13 16.27 32.36
CA SER A 221 16.49 16.62 33.73
C SER A 221 18.00 16.50 33.84
N ALA A 222 18.65 17.62 34.14
CA ALA A 222 20.06 17.64 34.46
C ALA A 222 20.27 16.65 35.60
N ARG A 223 20.86 15.49 35.31
CA ARG A 223 21.24 14.51 36.33
C ARG A 223 22.09 15.25 37.36
N PRO A 224 21.72 15.27 38.65
CA PRO A 224 22.63 15.73 39.67
C PRO A 224 23.85 14.80 39.65
N GLY A 225 25.04 15.39 39.48
CA GLY A 225 26.31 14.67 39.47
C GLY A 225 26.50 13.85 40.74
N PRO A 226 27.37 12.83 40.72
CA PRO A 226 27.53 11.91 41.84
C PRO A 226 28.04 12.67 43.07
N GLY A 227 27.15 12.81 44.07
CA GLY A 227 27.46 13.42 45.35
C GLY A 227 28.55 12.63 46.06
N ARG A 228 29.62 13.35 46.43
CA ARG A 228 30.71 12.87 47.27
C ARG A 228 30.18 12.26 48.57
N SER A 229 30.48 10.99 48.77
CA SER A 229 30.43 10.31 50.07
C SER A 229 31.18 11.14 51.12
N LYS A 230 30.47 11.59 52.15
CA LYS A 230 31.08 12.06 53.40
C LYS A 230 31.05 10.89 54.38
N ARG A 231 32.24 10.36 54.65
CA ARG A 231 32.54 9.57 55.84
C ARG A 231 32.23 10.40 57.10
N ARG A 232 31.47 9.82 58.01
CA ARG A 232 31.72 9.83 59.46
C ARG A 232 31.05 8.63 60.08
#